data_AF-D0IH14-F1
#
_entry.id   AF-D0IH14-F1
#
_cell.length_a   1.000
_cell.length_b   1.000
_cell.length_c   1.000
_cell.angle_alpha   90.00
_cell.angle_beta   90.00
_cell.angle_gamma   90.00
#
_symmetry.space_group_name_H-M   'P 1'
#
loop_
_entity.id
_entity.type
_entity.pdbx_description
1 polymer ?
#
loop_
_entity_poly.entity_id
_entity_poly.type
_entity_poly.pdbx_seq_one_letter_code
_entity_poly.pdbx_strand_id
1 'polypeptide(L)'
;MTYIAPEESAFGVGFFERLEANAKPMSLTHGPDAWDVLESIKRNVSNILNTRIGGAQSAPHLGLVDFNDATLETLDLSVRIKLAIQHCLERYEPRLTRVLVCAEQDSFNPLTLRFHITATINSEALHDKVQFSLLLDQNRKYRVF
;
A
#
# COMPACT_ATOMS: atom_id res chain seq x y z
N MET A 1 15.02 -30.23 -8.56
CA MET A 1 15.67 -29.12 -7.84
C MET A 1 14.56 -28.28 -7.24
N THR A 2 14.35 -28.38 -5.94
CA THR A 2 13.33 -27.62 -5.21
C THR A 2 13.83 -26.18 -5.10
N TYR A 3 13.19 -25.26 -5.81
CA TYR A 3 13.51 -23.84 -5.70
C TYR A 3 12.98 -23.39 -4.33
N ILE A 4 13.87 -23.25 -3.35
CA ILE A 4 13.53 -22.65 -2.06
C ILE A 4 13.53 -21.15 -2.33
N ALA A 5 12.34 -20.58 -2.52
CA ALA A 5 12.18 -19.14 -2.59
C ALA A 5 12.77 -18.52 -1.31
N PRO A 6 13.51 -17.40 -1.40
CA PRO A 6 14.10 -16.77 -0.23
C PRO A 6 13.01 -16.41 0.78
N GLU A 7 13.36 -16.63 2.04
CA GLU A 7 12.55 -16.63 3.28
C GLU A 7 11.76 -15.33 3.53
N GLU A 8 12.00 -14.31 2.70
CA GLU A 8 11.46 -12.95 2.81
C GLU A 8 10.33 -12.65 1.81
N SER A 9 9.97 -13.60 0.95
CA SER A 9 8.92 -13.36 -0.05
C SER A 9 7.54 -13.68 0.51
N ALA A 10 6.78 -12.64 0.84
CA ALA A 10 5.37 -12.79 1.20
C ALA A 10 4.55 -13.10 -0.05
N PHE A 11 3.74 -14.16 -0.01
CA PHE A 11 2.93 -14.61 -1.13
C PHE A 11 1.45 -14.75 -0.73
N GLY A 12 0.54 -14.44 -1.65
CA GLY A 12 -0.89 -14.70 -1.51
C GLY A 12 -1.71 -13.64 -0.79
N VAL A 13 -2.90 -14.03 -0.31
CA VAL A 13 -3.86 -13.17 0.40
C VAL A 13 -3.49 -13.01 1.89
N GLY A 14 -3.96 -11.92 2.50
CA GLY A 14 -3.60 -11.56 3.87
C GLY A 14 -4.05 -12.61 4.89
N PHE A 15 -3.29 -12.78 5.98
CA PHE A 15 -3.63 -13.74 7.03
C PHE A 15 -5.02 -13.48 7.64
N PHE A 16 -5.31 -12.23 8.01
CA PHE A 16 -6.61 -11.88 8.59
C PHE A 16 -7.76 -12.12 7.63
N GLU A 17 -7.54 -11.93 6.33
CA GLU A 17 -8.55 -12.16 5.29
C GLU A 17 -8.91 -13.65 5.19
N ARG A 18 -7.94 -14.54 5.42
CA ARG A 18 -8.17 -15.99 5.49
C ARG A 18 -8.91 -16.43 6.75
N LEU A 19 -8.93 -15.60 7.79
CA LEU A 19 -9.65 -15.85 9.04
C LEU A 19 -11.04 -15.21 9.07
N GLU A 20 -11.40 -14.38 8.08
CA GLU A 20 -12.73 -13.77 8.01
C GLU A 20 -13.81 -14.85 7.86
N ALA A 21 -14.95 -14.66 8.53
CA ALA A 21 -16.05 -15.63 8.54
C ALA A 21 -16.61 -15.93 7.13
N ASN A 22 -16.43 -15.00 6.18
CA ASN A 22 -16.87 -15.12 4.79
C ASN A 22 -15.70 -15.35 3.81
N ALA A 23 -14.54 -15.82 4.31
CA ALA A 23 -13.39 -16.11 3.46
C ALA A 23 -13.76 -17.17 2.39
N LYS A 24 -13.37 -16.92 1.13
CA LYS A 24 -13.55 -17.91 0.06
C LYS A 24 -12.73 -19.16 0.40
N PRO A 25 -13.28 -20.38 0.18
CA PRO A 25 -12.52 -21.61 0.39
C PRO A 25 -11.30 -21.62 -0.53
N MET A 26 -10.12 -21.66 0.08
CA MET A 26 -8.86 -21.66 -0.64
C MET A 26 -8.54 -23.10 -1.06
N SER A 27 -8.24 -23.32 -2.33
CA SER A 27 -7.79 -24.63 -2.77
C SER A 27 -6.40 -24.91 -2.19
N LEU A 28 -6.19 -26.07 -1.58
CA LEU A 28 -4.85 -26.47 -1.12
C LEU A 28 -3.91 -26.83 -2.29
N THR A 29 -4.48 -27.08 -3.47
CA THR A 29 -3.72 -27.51 -4.66
C THR A 29 -3.50 -26.39 -5.67
N HIS A 30 -4.34 -25.34 -5.64
CA HIS A 30 -4.20 -24.16 -6.48
C HIS A 30 -3.94 -22.94 -5.59
N GLY A 31 -2.86 -22.20 -5.87
CA GLY A 31 -2.57 -20.94 -5.19
C GLY A 31 -3.71 -19.91 -5.35
N PRO A 32 -3.69 -18.81 -4.58
CA PRO A 32 -4.72 -17.77 -4.68
C PRO A 32 -4.76 -17.17 -6.08
N ASP A 33 -5.97 -16.84 -6.54
CA ASP A 33 -6.14 -16.11 -7.79
C ASP A 33 -5.43 -14.76 -7.74
N ALA A 34 -4.79 -14.39 -8.85
CA ALA A 34 -4.05 -13.13 -8.98
C ALA A 34 -4.91 -11.91 -8.61
N TRP A 35 -6.18 -11.92 -9.00
CA TRP A 35 -7.15 -10.87 -8.67
C TRP A 35 -7.42 -10.77 -7.17
N ASP A 36 -7.56 -11.90 -6.46
CA ASP A 36 -7.79 -11.90 -5.02
C ASP A 36 -6.54 -11.38 -4.27
N VAL A 37 -5.33 -11.69 -4.76
CA VAL A 37 -4.08 -11.12 -4.21
C VAL A 37 -4.01 -9.61 -4.44
N LEU A 38 -4.40 -9.12 -5.62
CA LEU A 38 -4.40 -7.69 -5.94
C LEU A 38 -5.38 -6.92 -5.07
N GLU A 39 -6.61 -7.43 -4.88
CA GLU A 39 -7.60 -6.83 -3.98
C GLU A 39 -7.15 -6.85 -2.51
N SER A 40 -6.50 -7.94 -2.09
CA SER A 40 -5.88 -8.04 -0.77
C SER A 40 -4.83 -6.96 -0.54
N ILE A 41 -3.96 -6.73 -1.52
CA ILE A 41 -2.94 -5.68 -1.47
C ILE A 41 -3.60 -4.31 -1.43
N LYS A 42 -4.58 -4.02 -2.30
CA LYS A 42 -5.31 -2.74 -2.29
C LYS A 42 -5.94 -2.45 -0.93
N ARG A 43 -6.56 -3.47 -0.31
CA ARG A 43 -7.16 -3.37 1.02
C ARG A 43 -6.11 -3.07 2.08
N ASN A 44 -5.00 -3.79 2.10
CA ASN A 44 -3.94 -3.58 3.08
C ASN A 44 -3.27 -2.20 2.90
N VAL A 45 -2.96 -1.79 1.68
CA VAL A 45 -2.44 -0.46 1.35
C VAL A 45 -3.38 0.63 1.87
N SER A 46 -4.69 0.50 1.63
CA SER A 46 -5.69 1.43 2.16
C SER A 46 -5.64 1.48 3.70
N ASN A 47 -5.58 0.33 4.37
CA ASN A 47 -5.54 0.28 5.84
C ASN A 47 -4.27 0.92 6.41
N ILE A 48 -3.11 0.61 5.82
CA ILE A 48 -1.81 1.16 6.24
C ILE A 48 -1.83 2.68 6.10
N LEU A 49 -2.22 3.19 4.93
CA LEU A 49 -2.13 4.63 4.64
C LEU A 49 -3.19 5.44 5.40
N ASN A 50 -4.33 4.85 5.76
CA ASN A 50 -5.33 5.48 6.63
C ASN A 50 -5.01 5.33 8.13
N THR A 51 -3.95 4.64 8.51
CA THR A 51 -3.46 4.58 9.88
C THR A 51 -2.53 5.76 10.16
N ARG A 52 -2.50 6.22 11.42
CA ARG A 52 -1.56 7.25 11.88
C ARG A 52 -0.41 6.63 12.67
N ILE A 53 0.78 7.19 12.50
CA ILE A 53 1.96 6.84 13.32
C ILE A 53 1.61 7.00 14.81
N GLY A 54 2.00 6.01 15.62
CA GLY A 54 1.63 5.92 17.03
C GLY A 54 0.23 5.34 17.30
N GLY A 55 -0.56 5.01 16.27
CA GLY A 55 -1.90 4.43 16.42
C GLY A 55 -1.91 2.93 16.79
N ALA A 56 -0.78 2.24 16.66
CA ALA A 56 -0.63 0.83 17.01
C ALA A 56 0.52 0.63 18.00
N GLN A 57 0.22 0.09 19.18
CA GLN A 57 1.23 -0.13 20.23
C GLN A 57 2.28 -1.20 19.82
N SER A 58 1.86 -2.22 19.08
CA SER A 58 2.74 -3.27 18.56
C SER A 58 3.56 -2.83 17.34
N ALA A 59 3.16 -1.75 16.67
CA ALA A 59 3.81 -1.23 15.47
C ALA A 59 3.83 0.31 15.50
N PRO A 60 4.72 0.93 16.30
CA PRO A 60 4.70 2.37 16.55
C PRO A 60 4.94 3.21 15.29
N HIS A 61 5.63 2.64 14.29
CA HIS A 61 5.94 3.30 13.02
C HIS A 61 4.88 3.06 11.92
N LEU A 62 3.78 2.36 12.23
CA LEU A 62 2.72 2.06 11.27
C LEU A 62 1.89 3.31 10.96
N GLY A 63 1.68 3.56 9.68
CA GLY A 63 0.83 4.65 9.20
C GLY A 63 1.60 5.85 8.68
N LEU A 64 0.88 6.97 8.51
CA LEU A 64 1.45 8.23 8.04
C LEU A 64 1.50 9.27 9.17
N VAL A 65 2.43 10.22 9.04
CA VAL A 65 2.56 11.38 9.94
C VAL A 65 1.36 12.30 9.73
N ASP A 66 0.91 13.00 10.76
CA ASP A 66 -0.06 14.08 10.57
C ASP A 66 0.62 15.24 9.82
N PHE A 67 0.17 15.48 8.59
CA PHE A 67 0.74 16.48 7.68
C PHE A 67 0.17 17.89 7.90
N ASN A 68 -0.63 18.08 8.96
CA ASN A 68 -1.35 19.32 9.26
C ASN A 68 -0.48 20.41 9.93
N ASP A 69 0.84 20.27 9.92
CA ASP A 69 1.74 21.27 10.48
C ASP A 69 1.84 22.46 9.51
N ALA A 70 1.09 23.53 9.82
CA ALA A 70 0.73 24.62 8.93
C ALA A 70 1.86 25.60 8.58
N THR A 71 3.12 25.18 8.69
CA THR A 71 4.30 26.03 8.51
C THR A 71 5.12 25.68 7.27
N LEU A 72 4.73 24.67 6.49
CA LEU A 72 5.48 24.20 5.33
C LEU A 72 4.87 24.66 4.01
N GLU A 73 5.72 25.09 3.07
CA GLU A 73 5.32 25.32 1.68
C GLU A 73 4.75 24.03 1.07
N THR A 74 3.70 24.16 0.25
CA THR A 74 2.95 23.03 -0.33
C THR A 74 3.82 22.06 -1.13
N LEU A 75 4.89 22.56 -1.76
CA LEU A 75 5.84 21.74 -2.51
C LEU A 75 6.61 20.78 -1.59
N ASP A 76 7.11 21.27 -0.46
CA ASP A 76 7.86 20.47 0.51
C ASP A 76 6.94 19.43 1.19
N LEU A 77 5.69 19.80 1.43
CA LEU A 77 4.68 18.88 1.96
C LEU A 77 4.45 17.67 1.04
N SER A 78 4.32 17.90 -0.27
CA SER A 78 4.09 16.83 -1.25
C SER A 78 5.25 15.83 -1.30
N VAL A 79 6.50 16.30 -1.19
CA VAL A 79 7.70 15.46 -1.17
C VAL A 79 7.77 14.64 0.11
N ARG A 80 7.48 15.25 1.27
CA ARG A 80 7.45 14.54 2.56
C ARG A 80 6.37 13.45 2.58
N ILE A 81 5.17 13.73 2.08
CA ILE A 81 4.10 12.75 1.97
C ILE A 81 4.52 11.60 1.05
N LYS A 82 5.08 11.92 -0.13
CA LYS A 82 5.61 10.91 -1.07
C LYS A 82 6.59 9.96 -0.39
N LEU A 83 7.59 10.49 0.32
CA LEU A 83 8.61 9.68 1.01
C LEU A 83 8.01 8.85 2.14
N ALA A 84 7.07 9.43 2.90
CA ALA A 84 6.38 8.71 3.97
C ALA A 84 5.54 7.53 3.43
N ILE A 85 4.79 7.74 2.34
CA ILE A 85 4.03 6.69 1.67
C ILE A 85 4.98 5.58 1.20
N GLN A 86 6.07 5.94 0.51
CA GLN A 86 7.03 4.96 -0.01
C GLN A 86 7.61 4.10 1.12
N HIS A 87 8.15 4.71 2.17
CA HIS A 87 8.70 3.97 3.31
C HIS A 87 7.66 3.10 4.04
N CYS A 88 6.43 3.60 4.17
CA CYS A 88 5.36 2.85 4.84
C CYS A 88 4.99 1.60 4.04
N LEU A 89 4.86 1.72 2.71
CA LEU A 89 4.56 0.59 1.84
C LEU A 89 5.68 -0.44 1.76
N GLU A 90 6.93 0.02 1.63
CA GLU A 90 8.10 -0.88 1.64
C GLU A 90 8.22 -1.69 2.94
N ARG A 91 7.76 -1.13 4.07
CA ARG A 91 7.87 -1.78 5.39
C ARG A 91 6.66 -2.67 5.73
N TYR A 92 5.46 -2.26 5.37
CA TYR A 92 4.22 -2.89 5.83
C TYR A 92 3.45 -3.65 4.76
N GLU A 93 3.88 -3.58 3.49
CA GLU A 93 3.35 -4.40 2.41
C GLU A 93 4.49 -5.09 1.64
N PRO A 94 5.10 -6.16 2.20
CA PRO A 94 6.27 -6.84 1.62
C PRO A 94 5.97 -7.56 0.30
N ARG A 95 4.68 -7.76 -0.05
CA ARG A 95 4.29 -8.31 -1.37
C ARG A 95 4.57 -7.31 -2.49
N LEU A 96 4.67 -6.02 -2.17
CA LEU A 96 5.05 -4.98 -3.12
C LEU A 96 6.56 -4.79 -3.11
N THR A 97 7.14 -4.79 -4.31
CA THR A 97 8.56 -4.53 -4.55
C THR A 97 8.70 -3.37 -5.52
N ARG A 98 9.86 -2.70 -5.52
CA ARG A 98 10.14 -1.54 -6.40
C ARG A 98 9.04 -0.47 -6.35
N VAL A 99 8.60 -0.12 -5.15
CA VAL A 99 7.55 0.87 -4.95
C VAL A 99 8.05 2.25 -5.38
N LEU A 100 7.34 2.86 -6.31
CA LEU A 100 7.60 4.21 -6.81
C LEU A 100 6.35 5.06 -6.57
N VAL A 101 6.52 6.17 -5.86
CA VAL A 101 5.44 7.13 -5.58
C VAL A 101 5.72 8.42 -6.33
N CYS A 102 4.77 8.88 -7.12
CA CYS A 102 4.82 10.15 -7.86
C CYS A 102 3.72 11.08 -7.35
N ALA A 103 4.06 12.30 -6.97
CA ALA A 103 3.07 13.33 -6.68
C ALA A 103 2.60 13.94 -8.00
N GLU A 104 1.30 13.97 -8.22
CA GLU A 104 0.67 14.63 -9.36
C GLU A 104 0.19 16.01 -8.88
N GLN A 105 0.74 17.06 -9.48
CA GLN A 105 0.29 18.42 -9.22
C GLN A 105 -0.83 18.74 -10.20
N ASP A 106 -2.03 18.94 -9.67
CA ASP A 106 -3.16 19.42 -10.47
C ASP A 106 -3.09 20.95 -10.56
N SER A 107 -2.79 21.46 -11.75
CA SER A 107 -2.73 22.91 -12.03
C SER A 107 -4.06 23.63 -11.78
N PHE A 108 -5.19 22.91 -11.83
CA PHE A 108 -6.51 23.47 -11.58
C PHE A 108 -6.93 23.38 -10.11
N ASN A 109 -6.29 22.52 -9.32
CA ASN A 109 -6.63 22.30 -7.92
C ASN A 109 -5.38 22.07 -7.07
N PRO A 110 -4.55 23.10 -6.83
CA PRO A 110 -3.24 22.98 -6.19
C PRO A 110 -3.31 22.51 -4.72
N LEU A 111 -4.49 22.56 -4.12
CA LEU A 111 -4.76 22.08 -2.76
C LEU A 111 -5.08 20.57 -2.72
N THR A 112 -5.36 19.96 -3.87
CA THR A 112 -5.65 18.52 -3.96
C THR A 112 -4.35 17.75 -4.18
N LEU A 113 -3.96 16.96 -3.18
CA LEU A 113 -2.77 16.12 -3.27
C LEU A 113 -3.15 14.75 -3.86
N ARG A 114 -2.65 14.47 -5.06
CA ARG A 114 -2.83 13.19 -5.74
C ARG A 114 -1.49 12.49 -5.84
N PHE A 115 -1.47 11.21 -5.53
CA PHE A 115 -0.27 10.38 -5.64
C PHE A 115 -0.53 9.20 -6.55
N HIS A 116 0.47 8.86 -7.33
CA HIS A 116 0.45 7.73 -8.21
C HIS A 116 1.48 6.71 -7.74
N ILE A 117 1.06 5.47 -7.52
CA ILE A 117 1.91 4.44 -6.95
C ILE A 117 2.07 3.31 -7.96
N THR A 118 3.32 3.04 -8.32
CA THR A 118 3.70 1.97 -9.24
C THR A 118 4.57 1.00 -8.49
N ALA A 119 4.25 -0.29 -8.53
CA ALA A 119 5.01 -1.32 -7.83
C ALA A 119 4.97 -2.65 -8.59
N THR A 120 5.87 -3.56 -8.28
CA THR A 120 5.87 -4.94 -8.79
C THR A 120 5.41 -5.89 -7.70
N ILE A 121 4.48 -6.79 -8.00
CA ILE A 121 4.04 -7.80 -7.03
C ILE A 121 5.05 -8.95 -7.03
N ASN A 122 5.52 -9.34 -5.84
CA ASN A 122 6.28 -10.55 -5.64
C ASN A 122 5.31 -11.72 -5.42
N SER A 123 4.71 -12.22 -6.50
CA SER A 123 3.88 -13.43 -6.47
C SER A 123 4.44 -14.45 -7.46
N GLU A 124 4.68 -15.70 -7.03
CA GLU A 124 5.01 -16.80 -7.95
C GLU A 124 3.94 -16.96 -9.04
N ALA A 125 2.70 -16.56 -8.76
CA ALA A 125 1.59 -16.57 -9.73
C ALA A 125 1.55 -15.33 -10.64
N LEU A 126 2.28 -14.26 -10.32
CA LEU A 126 2.11 -12.97 -11.00
C LEU A 126 3.38 -12.10 -10.87
N HIS A 127 4.34 -12.25 -11.79
CA HIS A 127 5.36 -11.23 -12.07
C HIS A 127 4.76 -10.09 -12.90
N ASP A 128 3.71 -9.47 -12.37
CA ASP A 128 3.02 -8.37 -13.05
C ASP A 128 3.32 -7.03 -12.38
N LYS A 129 3.43 -6.01 -13.22
CA LYS A 129 3.65 -4.65 -12.79
C LYS A 129 2.28 -4.06 -12.47
N VAL A 130 2.06 -3.76 -11.20
CA VAL A 130 0.80 -3.15 -10.77
C VAL A 130 0.94 -1.66 -10.61
N GLN A 131 -0.12 -0.97 -10.98
CA GLN A 131 -0.23 0.46 -10.93
C GLN A 131 -1.55 0.78 -10.26
N PHE A 132 -1.49 1.52 -9.16
CA PHE A 132 -2.68 1.97 -8.45
C PHE A 132 -2.56 3.45 -8.10
N SER A 133 -3.67 4.16 -8.17
CA SER A 133 -3.71 5.58 -7.91
C SER A 133 -4.20 5.82 -6.49
N LEU A 134 -3.53 6.73 -5.79
CA LEU A 134 -3.89 7.14 -4.44
C LEU A 134 -4.42 8.57 -4.46
N LEU A 135 -5.69 8.73 -4.09
CA LEU A 135 -6.29 10.05 -3.92
C LEU A 135 -6.38 10.37 -2.44
N LEU A 136 -5.84 11.51 -2.03
CA LEU A 136 -6.17 12.10 -0.73
C LEU A 136 -7.45 12.93 -0.89
N ASP A 137 -8.55 12.41 -0.36
CA ASP A 137 -9.84 13.11 -0.33
C ASP A 137 -9.80 14.27 0.69
N GLN A 138 -10.67 15.27 0.52
CA GLN A 138 -10.88 16.39 1.46
C GLN A 138 -11.19 15.91 2.89
N ASN A 139 -11.73 14.69 3.03
CA ASN A 139 -11.96 14.02 4.32
C ASN A 139 -10.69 13.38 4.93
N ARG A 140 -9.49 13.65 4.39
CA ARG A 140 -8.21 13.10 4.85
C ARG A 140 -8.14 11.56 4.81
N LYS A 141 -8.89 10.96 3.89
CA LYS A 141 -8.88 9.52 3.65
C LYS A 141 -8.16 9.23 2.35
N TYR A 142 -7.23 8.29 2.39
CA TYR A 142 -6.56 7.78 1.21
C TYR A 142 -7.44 6.72 0.56
N ARG A 143 -7.81 6.94 -0.69
CA ARG A 143 -8.54 5.97 -1.51
C ARG A 143 -7.60 5.41 -2.57
N VAL A 144 -7.53 4.08 -2.64
CA VAL A 144 -6.77 3.33 -3.64
C VAL A 144 -7.72 2.99 -4.79
N PHE A 145 -7.33 3.33 -6.02
CA PHE A 145 -8.05 2.99 -7.26
C PHE A 145 -7.16 2.12 -8.14
#